data_AF-A0A1Y1MSV2-F1
#
_entry.id   AF-A0A1Y1MSV2-F1
#
_cell.length_a   1.000
_cell.length_b   1.000
_cell.length_c   1.000
_cell.angle_alpha   90.00
_cell.angle_beta   90.00
_cell.angle_gamma   90.00
#
_symmetry.space_group_name_H-M   'P 1'
#
loop_
_entity.id
_entity.type
_entity.pdbx_description
1 polymer ?
#
loop_
_entity_poly.entity_id
_entity_poly.type
_entity_poly.pdbx_seq_one_letter_code
_entity_poly.pdbx_strand_id
1 'polypeptide(L)'
;VAKGKLVDKVRNLLRLNRQINANSSKTLETTTALKLDESLRKVKIWLQTRKEPWDEVVTNWKSTMELRRQSTSKTASEFFKDWPILQDSRSTQLIDIDFDVMFPTKGVNIHIRWFPFMEKLILLRGSSMKERSGLQYLEILNLEENCNEDTKVALHLHMLPNLIPPKGRTKLPNKKDWKFSAAEVLESLIQHVKGPGDIEDHIQSYQDRMYNLKQTIQPYILVVGPSLKNVTATYVIVDKIRYK
;
A
#
# COMPACT_ATOMS: atom_id res chain seq x y z
N VAL A 1 30.26 27.84 22.77
CA VAL A 1 29.76 27.33 21.47
C VAL A 1 30.03 25.83 21.39
N ALA A 2 29.08 25.00 21.83
CA ALA A 2 29.24 23.54 21.90
C ALA A 2 28.95 22.87 20.53
N LYS A 3 29.90 23.00 19.60
CA LYS A 3 29.89 22.27 18.32
C LYS A 3 30.54 20.90 18.55
N GLY A 4 29.86 19.80 18.18
CA GLY A 4 30.55 18.55 17.84
C GLY A 4 30.27 17.29 18.67
N LYS A 5 29.18 17.21 19.44
CA LYS A 5 28.78 15.91 20.05
C LYS A 5 27.39 15.43 19.65
N LEU A 6 26.41 16.33 19.60
CA LEU A 6 25.03 15.95 19.25
C LEU A 6 24.84 15.71 17.75
N VAL A 7 25.38 16.62 16.92
CA VAL A 7 25.29 16.52 15.46
C VAL A 7 26.01 15.27 14.95
N ASP A 8 27.17 14.94 15.51
CA ASP A 8 27.93 13.75 15.12
C ASP A 8 27.26 12.47 15.61
N LYS A 9 26.63 12.48 16.79
CA LYS A 9 25.79 11.36 17.25
C LYS A 9 24.63 11.09 16.28
N VAL A 10 23.95 12.13 15.80
CA VAL A 10 22.86 11.99 14.82
C VAL A 10 23.38 11.47 13.47
N ARG A 11 24.51 11.97 12.98
CA ARG A 11 25.14 11.45 11.75
C ARG A 11 25.56 9.99 11.88
N ASN A 12 26.13 9.61 13.03
CA ASN A 12 26.54 8.24 13.30
C ASN A 12 25.34 7.30 13.37
N LEU A 13 24.23 7.70 14.00
CA LEU A 13 22.99 6.94 14.01
C LEU A 13 22.40 6.77 12.60
N LEU A 14 22.41 7.83 11.78
CA LEU A 14 21.96 7.74 10.39
C LEU A 14 22.86 6.84 9.54
N ARG A 15 24.19 6.85 9.77
CA ARG A 15 25.15 5.98 9.10
C ARG A 15 24.96 4.51 9.48
N LEU A 16 24.75 4.25 10.77
CA LEU A 16 24.47 2.90 11.27
C LEU A 16 23.16 2.35 10.69
N ASN A 17 22.12 3.19 10.64
CA ASN A 17 20.82 2.78 10.07
C ASN A 17 20.92 2.46 8.57
N ARG A 18 21.74 3.20 7.81
CA ARG A 18 22.05 2.86 6.41
C ARG A 18 22.83 1.55 6.27
N GLN A 19 23.76 1.27 7.17
CA GLN A 19 24.51 0.00 7.17
C GLN A 19 23.63 -1.18 7.54
N ILE A 20 22.72 -1.02 8.51
CA ILE A 20 21.72 -2.04 8.86
C ILE A 20 20.81 -2.33 7.66
N ASN A 21 20.35 -1.29 6.95
CA ASN A 21 19.52 -1.44 5.74
C ASN A 21 20.30 -2.06 4.56
N ALA A 22 21.57 -1.71 4.40
CA ALA A 22 22.43 -2.29 3.37
C ALA A 22 22.78 -3.77 3.67
N ASN A 23 22.96 -4.11 4.95
CA ASN A 23 23.26 -5.49 5.36
C ASN A 23 22.01 -6.37 5.33
N SER A 24 20.83 -5.86 5.68
CA SER A 24 19.56 -6.57 5.48
C SER A 24 19.22 -6.75 4.00
N SER A 25 19.74 -5.90 3.11
CA SER A 25 19.66 -6.09 1.65
C SER A 25 20.70 -7.09 1.11
N LYS A 26 21.79 -7.38 1.85
CA LYS A 26 22.86 -8.30 1.41
C LYS A 26 22.64 -9.76 1.81
N THR A 27 21.72 -10.06 2.74
CA THR A 27 21.52 -11.44 3.24
C THR A 27 20.58 -12.29 2.39
N LEU A 28 20.17 -11.87 1.19
CA LEU A 28 19.19 -12.58 0.36
C LEU A 28 19.56 -12.70 -1.13
N GLU A 29 20.83 -12.58 -1.49
CA GLU A 29 21.31 -12.95 -2.83
C GLU A 29 22.03 -14.30 -2.81
N THR A 30 21.30 -15.36 -2.48
CA THR A 30 21.63 -16.69 -2.98
C THR A 30 20.69 -16.96 -4.14
N THR A 31 21.02 -16.45 -5.33
CA THR A 31 20.34 -16.81 -6.57
C THR A 31 20.73 -18.24 -6.94
N THR A 32 20.20 -19.20 -6.19
CA THR A 32 20.08 -20.56 -6.69
C THR A 32 18.92 -20.49 -7.68
N ALA A 33 19.23 -20.36 -8.97
CA ALA A 33 18.24 -20.54 -10.02
C ALA A 33 17.67 -21.96 -9.86
N LEU A 34 16.55 -22.07 -9.14
CA LEU A 34 15.84 -23.32 -8.98
C LEU A 34 15.51 -23.77 -10.40
N LYS A 35 16.03 -24.94 -10.80
CA LYS A 35 15.47 -25.66 -11.93
C LYS A 35 13.99 -25.81 -11.62
N LEU A 36 13.18 -25.04 -12.34
CA LEU A 36 11.74 -25.04 -12.17
C LEU A 36 11.27 -26.45 -12.44
N ASP A 37 10.96 -27.18 -11.37
CA ASP A 37 10.48 -28.55 -11.44
C ASP A 37 9.26 -28.58 -12.37
N GLU A 38 9.23 -29.54 -13.27
CA GLU A 38 8.14 -29.70 -14.23
C GLU A 38 6.78 -29.86 -13.50
N SER A 39 6.81 -30.37 -12.27
CA SER A 39 5.64 -30.41 -11.39
C SER A 39 5.14 -29.01 -11.02
N LEU A 40 6.02 -28.09 -10.61
CA LEU A 40 5.70 -26.71 -10.23
C LEU A 40 5.20 -25.89 -11.43
N ARG A 41 5.71 -26.16 -12.64
CA ARG A 41 5.21 -25.55 -13.88
C ARG A 41 3.74 -25.88 -14.10
N LYS A 42 3.38 -27.15 -13.95
CA LYS A 42 2.00 -27.61 -14.10
C LYS A 42 1.07 -26.95 -13.09
N VAL A 43 1.50 -26.81 -11.84
CA VAL A 43 0.72 -26.11 -10.81
C VAL A 43 0.54 -24.62 -11.14
N LYS A 44 1.59 -23.94 -11.63
CA LYS A 44 1.47 -22.55 -12.08
C LYS A 44 0.46 -22.41 -13.23
N ILE A 45 0.56 -23.26 -14.26
CA ILE A 45 -0.39 -23.26 -15.40
C ILE A 45 -1.82 -23.53 -14.92
N TRP A 46 -1.99 -24.42 -13.95
CA TRP A 46 -3.29 -24.69 -13.33
C TRP A 46 -3.87 -23.42 -12.70
N LEU A 47 -3.09 -22.68 -11.90
CA LEU A 47 -3.53 -21.43 -11.27
C LEU A 47 -3.79 -20.28 -12.26
N GLN A 48 -3.27 -20.37 -13.47
CA GLN A 48 -3.53 -19.40 -14.54
C GLN A 48 -4.86 -19.67 -15.26
N THR A 49 -5.37 -20.89 -15.21
CA THR A 49 -6.51 -21.34 -16.03
C THR A 49 -7.72 -21.71 -15.20
N ARG A 50 -7.54 -22.13 -13.94
CA ARG A 50 -8.59 -22.64 -13.06
C ARG A 50 -8.76 -21.79 -11.82
N LYS A 51 -10.01 -21.67 -11.36
CA LYS A 51 -10.40 -20.94 -10.15
C LYS A 51 -11.15 -21.79 -9.13
N GLU A 52 -11.42 -23.05 -9.46
CA GLU A 52 -12.16 -24.00 -8.65
C GLU A 52 -11.56 -25.41 -8.78
N PRO A 53 -11.68 -26.26 -7.75
CA PRO A 53 -12.23 -25.97 -6.42
C PRO A 53 -11.30 -25.08 -5.58
N TRP A 54 -11.86 -24.22 -4.72
CA TRP A 54 -11.05 -23.25 -3.94
C TRP A 54 -10.01 -23.89 -3.01
N ASP A 55 -10.29 -25.05 -2.43
CA ASP A 55 -9.31 -25.76 -1.60
C ASP A 55 -8.06 -26.18 -2.40
N GLU A 56 -8.26 -26.57 -3.67
CA GLU A 56 -7.16 -26.87 -4.59
C GLU A 56 -6.42 -25.58 -4.99
N VAL A 57 -7.14 -24.46 -5.18
CA VAL A 57 -6.50 -23.14 -5.38
C VAL A 57 -5.58 -22.80 -4.21
N VAL A 58 -6.06 -22.88 -2.97
CA VAL A 58 -5.26 -22.57 -1.78
C VAL A 58 -4.05 -23.49 -1.66
N THR A 59 -4.22 -24.79 -1.95
CA THR A 59 -3.13 -25.78 -1.91
C THR A 59 -2.07 -25.49 -2.96
N ASN A 60 -2.49 -25.26 -4.21
CA ASN A 60 -1.63 -24.92 -5.33
C ASN A 60 -0.96 -23.55 -5.14
N TRP A 61 -1.66 -22.60 -4.53
CA TRP A 61 -1.11 -21.30 -4.18
C TRP A 61 0.05 -21.46 -3.20
N LYS A 62 -0.16 -22.17 -2.09
CA LYS A 62 0.91 -22.41 -1.10
C LYS A 62 2.14 -23.09 -1.71
N SER A 63 1.95 -24.11 -2.55
CA SER A 63 3.07 -24.85 -3.15
C SER A 63 3.88 -24.01 -4.15
N THR A 64 3.28 -22.99 -4.76
CA THR A 64 3.91 -22.11 -5.76
C THR A 64 4.48 -20.81 -5.18
N MET A 65 4.54 -20.66 -3.85
CA MET A 65 5.00 -19.44 -3.19
C MET A 65 6.37 -18.96 -3.65
N GLU A 66 7.33 -19.88 -3.80
CA GLU A 66 8.69 -19.50 -4.19
C GLU A 66 8.73 -18.90 -5.60
N LEU A 67 7.84 -19.33 -6.50
CA LEU A 67 7.70 -18.74 -7.83
C LEU A 67 7.21 -17.30 -7.78
N ARG A 68 6.34 -16.98 -6.81
CA ARG A 68 5.87 -15.61 -6.60
C ARG A 68 6.93 -14.73 -5.97
N ARG A 69 7.69 -15.26 -5.00
CA ARG A 69 8.81 -14.54 -4.37
C ARG A 69 9.90 -14.16 -5.37
N GLN A 70 10.13 -15.04 -6.35
CA GLN A 70 11.10 -14.83 -7.42
C GLN A 70 10.50 -14.14 -8.65
N SER A 71 9.28 -13.60 -8.55
CA SER A 71 8.63 -12.91 -9.67
C SER A 71 9.46 -11.71 -10.14
N THR A 72 9.62 -11.59 -11.45
CA THR A 72 10.30 -10.48 -12.11
C THR A 72 9.34 -9.38 -12.55
N SER A 73 8.05 -9.52 -12.23
CA SER A 73 7.02 -8.50 -12.47
C SER A 73 7.42 -7.17 -11.83
N LYS A 74 7.40 -6.09 -12.62
CA LYS A 74 7.77 -4.75 -12.18
C LYS A 74 6.58 -3.94 -11.66
N THR A 75 5.37 -4.37 -12.00
CA THR A 75 4.12 -3.69 -11.62
C THR A 75 3.10 -4.67 -11.06
N ALA A 76 2.14 -4.17 -10.28
CA ALA A 76 1.02 -4.97 -9.80
C ALA A 76 0.22 -5.57 -10.98
N SER A 77 0.04 -4.80 -12.05
CA SER A 77 -0.63 -5.26 -13.28
C SER A 77 0.05 -6.47 -13.91
N GLU A 78 1.38 -6.42 -14.07
CA GLU A 78 2.18 -7.54 -14.57
C GLU A 78 2.05 -8.76 -13.66
N PHE A 79 2.13 -8.54 -12.34
CA PHE A 79 1.99 -9.62 -11.36
C PHE A 79 0.61 -10.29 -11.43
N PHE A 80 -0.45 -9.52 -11.64
CA PHE A 80 -1.81 -10.04 -11.76
C PHE A 80 -2.06 -10.75 -13.10
N LYS A 81 -1.31 -10.41 -14.15
CA LYS A 81 -1.30 -11.18 -15.40
C LYS A 81 -0.60 -12.52 -15.22
N ASP A 82 0.48 -12.57 -14.43
CA ASP A 82 1.17 -13.80 -14.09
C ASP A 82 0.34 -14.72 -13.18
N TRP A 83 -0.50 -14.12 -12.33
CA TRP A 83 -1.38 -14.80 -11.36
C TRP A 83 -2.84 -14.35 -11.47
N PRO A 84 -3.56 -14.71 -12.56
CA PRO A 84 -4.94 -14.27 -12.81
C PRO A 84 -5.95 -14.68 -11.74
N ILE A 85 -5.64 -15.69 -10.93
CA ILE A 85 -6.47 -16.08 -9.78
C ILE A 85 -6.66 -14.94 -8.78
N LEU A 86 -5.72 -13.98 -8.73
CA LEU A 86 -5.85 -12.82 -7.86
C LEU A 86 -7.05 -11.95 -8.23
N GLN A 87 -7.55 -12.00 -9.46
CA GLN A 87 -8.75 -11.24 -9.85
C GLN A 87 -10.05 -11.77 -9.23
N ASP A 88 -10.01 -12.94 -8.59
CA ASP A 88 -11.14 -13.49 -7.83
C ASP A 88 -11.38 -12.67 -6.55
N SER A 89 -12.65 -12.49 -6.16
CA SER A 89 -13.00 -11.72 -4.96
C SER A 89 -12.49 -12.35 -3.66
N ARG A 90 -12.24 -13.66 -3.64
CA ARG A 90 -11.71 -14.39 -2.48
C ARG A 90 -10.19 -14.32 -2.38
N SER A 91 -9.51 -13.73 -3.36
CA SER A 91 -8.05 -13.75 -3.44
C SER A 91 -7.34 -12.96 -2.35
N THR A 92 -8.06 -12.12 -1.59
CA THR A 92 -7.53 -11.50 -0.37
C THR A 92 -6.96 -12.54 0.58
N GLN A 93 -7.61 -13.71 0.70
CA GLN A 93 -7.12 -14.85 1.47
C GLN A 93 -5.75 -15.35 0.97
N LEU A 94 -5.50 -15.32 -0.34
CA LEU A 94 -4.25 -15.76 -0.94
C LEU A 94 -3.09 -14.80 -0.59
N ILE A 95 -3.39 -13.50 -0.51
CA ILE A 95 -2.45 -12.48 -0.05
C ILE A 95 -2.14 -12.66 1.44
N ASP A 96 -3.16 -12.96 2.26
CA ASP A 96 -2.99 -13.23 3.69
C ASP A 96 -2.11 -14.47 3.92
N ILE A 97 -2.33 -15.55 3.16
CA ILE A 97 -1.48 -16.74 3.20
C ILE A 97 -0.02 -16.40 2.92
N ASP A 98 0.24 -15.63 1.85
CA ASP A 98 1.61 -15.24 1.51
C ASP A 98 2.23 -14.34 2.59
N PHE A 99 1.44 -13.41 3.16
CA PHE A 99 1.86 -12.54 4.25
C PHE A 99 2.24 -13.33 5.50
N ASP A 100 1.40 -14.28 5.93
CA ASP A 100 1.63 -15.09 7.13
C ASP A 100 2.87 -15.95 7.00
N VAL A 101 3.15 -16.51 5.82
CA VAL A 101 4.38 -17.29 5.61
C VAL A 101 5.61 -16.38 5.52
N MET A 102 5.49 -15.18 4.93
CA MET A 102 6.57 -14.19 4.94
C MET A 102 6.87 -13.65 6.35
N PHE A 103 5.83 -13.53 7.17
CA PHE A 103 5.91 -12.86 8.46
C PHE A 103 5.16 -13.63 9.56
N PRO A 104 5.62 -14.85 9.95
CA PRO A 104 4.86 -15.76 10.82
C PRO A 104 4.49 -15.19 12.19
N THR A 105 5.25 -14.21 12.68
CA THR A 105 5.04 -13.58 13.99
C THR A 105 4.33 -12.24 13.92
N LYS A 106 3.98 -11.77 12.71
CA LYS A 106 3.39 -10.45 12.51
C LYS A 106 1.87 -10.51 12.44
N GLY A 107 1.25 -11.55 11.88
CA GLY A 107 -0.20 -11.73 11.82
C GLY A 107 -0.97 -10.44 11.49
N VAL A 108 -2.20 -10.31 12.00
CA VAL A 108 -3.09 -9.15 11.77
C VAL A 108 -2.79 -7.93 12.66
N ASN A 109 -1.53 -7.75 13.07
CA ASN A 109 -1.12 -6.69 14.01
C ASN A 109 -1.43 -5.27 13.51
N ILE A 110 -1.63 -5.06 12.20
CA ILE A 110 -1.89 -3.73 11.66
C ILE A 110 -3.21 -3.15 12.18
N HIS A 111 -4.29 -3.93 12.24
CA HIS A 111 -5.60 -3.47 12.74
C HIS A 111 -5.52 -3.07 14.22
N ILE A 112 -4.80 -3.87 15.01
CA ILE A 112 -4.61 -3.62 16.46
C ILE A 112 -3.75 -2.38 16.70
N ARG A 113 -2.72 -2.17 15.87
CA ARG A 113 -1.72 -1.11 16.09
C ARG A 113 -2.03 0.19 15.37
N TRP A 114 -2.96 0.20 14.42
CA TRP A 114 -3.26 1.38 13.60
C TRP A 114 -3.69 2.58 14.43
N PHE A 115 -4.73 2.43 15.26
CA PHE A 115 -5.24 3.52 16.09
C PHE A 115 -4.21 4.04 17.10
N PRO A 116 -3.54 3.18 17.91
CA PRO A 116 -2.49 3.64 18.82
C PRO A 116 -1.31 4.32 18.11
N PHE A 117 -0.98 3.88 16.89
CA PHE A 117 0.04 4.52 16.07
C PHE A 117 -0.40 5.93 15.63
N MET A 118 -1.62 6.07 15.12
CA MET A 118 -2.15 7.35 14.64
C MET A 118 -2.33 8.35 15.77
N GLU A 119 -2.81 7.93 16.94
CA GLU A 119 -2.91 8.77 18.14
C GLU A 119 -1.54 9.36 18.52
N LYS A 120 -0.51 8.50 18.60
CA LYS A 120 0.87 8.96 18.89
C LYS A 120 1.40 9.88 17.80
N LEU A 121 1.12 9.59 16.54
CA LEU A 121 1.58 10.42 15.43
C LEU A 121 0.93 11.81 15.46
N ILE A 122 -0.38 11.87 15.71
CA ILE A 122 -1.13 13.12 15.85
C ILE A 122 -0.64 13.91 17.07
N LEU A 123 -0.41 13.26 18.21
CA LEU A 123 0.15 13.92 19.39
C LEU A 123 1.51 14.57 19.10
N LEU A 124 2.38 13.87 18.37
CA LEU A 124 3.73 14.34 18.06
C LEU A 124 3.78 15.41 16.95
N ARG A 125 2.83 15.40 16.00
CA ARG A 125 2.94 16.15 14.74
C ARG A 125 1.71 16.97 14.37
N GLY A 126 0.59 16.81 15.07
CA GLY A 126 -0.67 17.50 14.79
C GLY A 126 -0.55 19.02 14.89
N SER A 127 0.18 19.53 15.89
CA SER A 127 0.46 20.97 16.04
C SER A 127 1.30 21.57 14.89
N SER A 128 2.02 20.73 14.15
CA SER A 128 2.80 21.16 12.98
C SER A 128 2.00 21.15 11.68
N MET A 129 0.76 20.66 11.71
CA MET A 129 -0.12 20.59 10.56
C MET A 129 -0.63 22.00 10.23
N LYS A 130 -0.27 22.48 9.03
CA LYS A 130 -0.67 23.83 8.55
C LYS A 130 -1.82 23.79 7.55
N GLU A 131 -2.08 22.63 6.97
CA GLU A 131 -3.11 22.49 5.95
C GLU A 131 -4.50 22.53 6.61
N ARG A 132 -5.39 23.39 6.09
CA ARG A 132 -6.74 23.60 6.61
C ARG A 132 -7.56 22.29 6.63
N SER A 133 -7.45 21.49 5.58
CA SER A 133 -8.13 20.20 5.45
C SER A 133 -7.78 19.25 6.60
N GLY A 134 -6.50 19.13 6.93
CA GLY A 134 -6.05 18.28 8.02
C GLY A 134 -6.49 18.76 9.41
N LEU A 135 -6.55 20.07 9.64
CA LEU A 135 -7.11 20.62 10.88
C LEU A 135 -8.62 20.30 11.01
N GLN A 136 -9.36 20.41 9.90
CA GLN A 136 -10.77 20.03 9.86
C GLN A 136 -10.97 18.54 10.14
N TYR A 137 -10.09 17.67 9.63
CA TYR A 137 -10.15 16.23 9.93
C TYR A 137 -9.88 15.92 11.40
N LEU A 138 -8.94 16.62 12.04
CA LEU A 138 -8.73 16.50 13.49
C LEU A 138 -9.94 16.96 14.29
N GLU A 139 -10.57 18.06 13.89
CA GLU A 139 -11.80 18.55 14.51
C GLU A 139 -12.93 17.52 14.43
N ILE A 140 -13.14 16.91 13.25
CA ILE A 140 -14.12 15.84 13.06
C ILE A 140 -13.83 14.65 14.00
N LEU A 141 -12.57 14.21 14.06
CA LEU A 141 -12.18 13.09 14.93
C LEU A 141 -12.37 13.38 16.42
N ASN A 142 -12.24 14.63 16.85
CA ASN A 142 -12.38 15.03 18.24
C ASN A 142 -13.84 15.32 18.65
N LEU A 143 -14.68 15.79 17.72
CA LEU A 143 -16.04 16.24 18.03
C LEU A 143 -17.12 15.17 17.78
N GLU A 144 -16.90 14.23 16.86
CA GLU A 144 -17.93 13.27 16.47
C GLU A 144 -17.81 11.97 17.28
N GLU A 145 -18.62 11.86 18.34
CA GLU A 145 -18.68 10.68 19.23
C GLU A 145 -19.03 9.37 18.48
N ASN A 146 -19.67 9.46 17.29
CA ASN A 146 -20.20 8.31 16.55
C ASN A 146 -19.55 8.06 15.16
N CYS A 147 -18.33 8.53 14.92
CA CYS A 147 -17.61 8.16 13.70
C CYS A 147 -17.34 6.63 13.66
N ASN A 148 -17.78 5.94 12.60
CA ASN A 148 -17.44 4.54 12.38
C ASN A 148 -15.93 4.35 12.12
N GLU A 149 -15.42 3.13 12.28
CA GLU A 149 -13.98 2.86 12.14
C GLU A 149 -13.46 3.21 10.74
N ASP A 150 -14.20 2.89 9.69
CA ASP A 150 -13.83 3.20 8.30
C ASP A 150 -13.65 4.71 8.08
N THR A 151 -14.54 5.52 8.64
CA THR A 151 -14.47 6.98 8.63
C THR A 151 -13.19 7.45 9.33
N LYS A 152 -12.89 6.91 10.51
CA LYS A 152 -11.67 7.27 11.24
C LYS A 152 -10.41 6.91 10.46
N VAL A 153 -10.38 5.71 9.86
CA VAL A 153 -9.25 5.25 9.04
C VAL A 153 -9.10 6.11 7.79
N ALA A 154 -10.19 6.45 7.11
CA ALA A 154 -10.18 7.33 5.96
C ALA A 154 -9.59 8.71 6.32
N LEU A 155 -10.05 9.32 7.41
CA LEU A 155 -9.51 10.60 7.90
C LEU A 155 -8.03 10.49 8.27
N HIS A 156 -7.61 9.41 8.96
CA HIS A 156 -6.21 9.13 9.27
C HIS A 156 -5.32 9.08 8.02
N LEU A 157 -5.76 8.36 6.99
CA LEU A 157 -5.05 8.25 5.72
C LEU A 157 -4.98 9.60 4.98
N HIS A 158 -6.06 10.40 5.03
CA HIS A 158 -6.06 11.75 4.44
C HIS A 158 -5.11 12.72 5.15
N MET A 159 -4.90 12.55 6.45
CA MET A 159 -3.94 13.37 7.22
C MET A 159 -2.48 12.92 7.07
N LEU A 160 -2.24 11.68 6.65
CA LEU A 160 -0.92 11.07 6.70
C LEU A 160 0.15 11.84 5.90
N PRO A 161 -0.11 12.33 4.67
CA PRO A 161 0.87 13.11 3.91
C PRO A 161 1.23 14.45 4.57
N ASN A 162 0.38 14.97 5.45
CA ASN A 162 0.65 16.20 6.21
C ASN A 162 1.41 15.93 7.51
N LEU A 163 1.09 14.84 8.19
CA LEU A 163 1.80 14.39 9.40
C LEU A 163 3.21 13.91 9.05
N ILE A 164 3.36 13.23 7.91
CA ILE A 164 4.61 12.68 7.40
C ILE A 164 4.83 13.16 5.96
N PRO A 165 5.32 14.41 5.78
CA PRO A 165 5.51 14.97 4.45
C PRO A 165 6.47 14.13 3.60
N PRO A 166 6.19 13.96 2.30
CA PRO A 166 7.10 13.30 1.38
C PRO A 166 8.42 14.09 1.29
N LYS A 167 9.52 13.42 1.64
CA LYS A 167 10.88 13.98 1.56
C LYS A 167 11.70 13.42 0.41
N GLY A 168 11.24 12.32 -0.19
CA GLY A 168 11.92 11.65 -1.30
C GLY A 168 11.91 12.49 -2.58
N ARG A 169 12.93 12.28 -3.40
CA ARG A 169 12.96 12.73 -4.80
C ARG A 169 13.11 11.52 -5.69
N THR A 170 12.34 11.47 -6.76
CA THR A 170 12.38 10.39 -7.75
C THR A 170 12.77 10.97 -9.09
N LYS A 171 13.64 10.28 -9.83
CA LYS A 171 13.95 10.64 -11.21
C LYS A 171 12.79 10.20 -12.09
N LEU A 172 12.14 11.14 -12.76
CA LEU A 172 11.12 10.82 -13.77
C LEU A 172 11.77 10.83 -15.15
N PRO A 173 11.27 10.05 -16.12
CA PRO A 173 11.80 10.03 -17.49
C PRO A 173 11.94 11.44 -18.10
N ASN A 174 11.02 12.35 -17.75
CA ASN A 174 10.98 13.73 -18.26
C ASN A 174 11.40 14.79 -17.22
N LYS A 175 11.77 14.41 -15.98
CA LYS A 175 12.21 15.35 -14.94
C LYS A 175 13.41 14.80 -14.19
N LYS A 176 14.51 15.56 -14.20
CA LYS A 176 15.80 15.14 -13.63
C LYS A 176 15.69 14.72 -12.16
N ASP A 177 14.94 15.47 -11.36
CA ASP A 177 14.52 15.11 -9.99
C ASP A 177 13.12 15.69 -9.72
N TRP A 178 12.15 14.85 -9.36
CA TRP A 178 10.80 15.25 -8.97
C TRP A 178 10.57 15.02 -7.49
N LYS A 179 10.00 16.01 -6.80
CA LYS A 179 9.54 15.89 -5.42
C LYS A 179 8.01 15.91 -5.44
N PHE A 180 7.40 14.82 -5.01
CA PHE A 180 5.95 14.75 -4.86
C PHE A 180 5.47 15.66 -3.74
N SER A 181 4.36 16.35 -4.00
CA SER A 181 3.59 17.12 -3.03
C SER A 181 2.75 16.20 -2.14
N ALA A 182 2.27 16.73 -1.02
CA ALA A 182 1.34 16.01 -0.15
C ALA A 182 0.04 15.61 -0.89
N ALA A 183 -0.44 16.48 -1.79
CA ALA A 183 -1.62 16.22 -2.61
C ALA A 183 -1.40 15.07 -3.61
N GLU A 184 -0.26 15.04 -4.32
CA GLU A 184 0.06 13.93 -5.23
C GLU A 184 0.19 12.59 -4.49
N VAL A 185 0.79 12.60 -3.29
CA VAL A 185 0.88 11.39 -2.47
C VAL A 185 -0.50 10.95 -1.99
N LEU A 186 -1.33 11.88 -1.52
CA LEU A 186 -2.68 11.59 -1.06
C LEU A 186 -3.48 10.91 -2.18
N GLU A 187 -3.48 11.53 -3.36
CA GLU A 187 -4.18 11.04 -4.54
C GLU A 187 -3.71 9.64 -4.99
N SER A 188 -2.44 9.33 -4.80
CA SER A 188 -1.90 7.99 -5.09
C SER A 188 -2.25 6.93 -4.03
N LEU A 189 -2.67 7.34 -2.83
CA LEU A 189 -2.91 6.46 -1.68
C LEU A 189 -4.40 6.20 -1.48
N ILE A 190 -5.20 7.26 -1.45
CA ILE A 190 -6.62 7.22 -1.10
C ILE A 190 -7.40 8.29 -1.86
N GLN A 191 -8.57 7.90 -2.36
CA GLN A 191 -9.47 8.75 -3.13
C GLN A 191 -10.90 8.62 -2.60
N HIS A 192 -11.74 9.62 -2.88
CA HIS A 192 -13.09 9.73 -2.35
C HIS A 192 -14.09 9.99 -3.46
N VAL A 193 -15.21 9.26 -3.44
CA VAL A 193 -16.39 9.49 -4.29
C VAL A 193 -17.65 9.59 -3.43
N LYS A 194 -18.65 10.33 -3.92
CA LYS A 194 -19.84 10.68 -3.12
C LYS A 194 -20.85 9.55 -3.04
N GLY A 195 -20.98 8.76 -4.10
CA GLY A 195 -21.88 7.62 -4.12
C GLY A 195 -21.38 6.48 -5.00
N PRO A 196 -22.05 5.31 -4.92
CA PRO A 196 -21.69 4.14 -5.72
C PRO A 196 -21.76 4.37 -7.23
N GLY A 197 -22.65 5.26 -7.68
CA GLY A 197 -22.80 5.60 -9.10
C GLY A 197 -21.59 6.32 -9.70
N ASP A 198 -20.76 6.96 -8.86
CA ASP A 198 -19.59 7.73 -9.31
C ASP A 198 -18.33 6.85 -9.46
N ILE A 199 -18.37 5.58 -9.04
CA ILE A 199 -17.17 4.73 -8.91
C ILE A 199 -16.49 4.52 -10.27
N GLU A 200 -17.23 4.07 -11.28
CA GLU A 200 -16.66 3.68 -12.57
C GLU A 200 -16.10 4.91 -13.32
N ASP A 201 -16.88 6.00 -13.34
CA ASP A 201 -16.45 7.26 -13.96
C ASP A 201 -15.19 7.81 -13.30
N HIS A 202 -15.10 7.70 -11.98
CA HIS A 202 -13.93 8.13 -11.21
C HIS A 202 -12.69 7.27 -11.51
N ILE A 203 -12.84 5.93 -11.54
CA ILE A 203 -11.74 5.02 -11.90
C ILE A 203 -11.26 5.30 -13.32
N GLN A 204 -12.17 5.45 -14.28
CA GLN A 204 -11.82 5.71 -15.68
C GLN A 204 -11.11 7.06 -15.85
N SER A 205 -11.64 8.11 -15.23
CA SER A 205 -11.02 9.45 -15.23
C SER A 205 -9.62 9.44 -14.62
N TYR A 206 -9.43 8.70 -13.53
CA TYR A 206 -8.12 8.53 -12.90
C TYR A 206 -7.14 7.81 -13.84
N GLN A 207 -7.60 6.73 -14.49
CA GLN A 207 -6.80 5.98 -15.45
C GLN A 207 -6.37 6.83 -16.65
N ASP A 208 -7.31 7.56 -17.26
CA ASP A 208 -7.05 8.40 -18.43
C ASP A 208 -6.03 9.49 -18.09
N ARG A 209 -6.17 10.12 -16.91
CA ARG A 209 -5.20 11.12 -16.46
C ARG A 209 -3.81 10.54 -16.26
N MET A 210 -3.68 9.39 -15.60
CA MET A 210 -2.37 8.77 -15.38
C MET A 210 -1.74 8.27 -16.69
N TYR A 211 -2.54 7.76 -17.62
CA TYR A 211 -2.12 7.41 -18.97
C TYR A 211 -1.58 8.64 -19.71
N ASN A 212 -2.30 9.77 -19.68
CA ASN A 212 -1.87 11.03 -20.28
C ASN A 212 -0.56 11.56 -19.66
N LEU A 213 -0.35 11.32 -18.36
CA LEU A 213 0.89 11.64 -17.65
C LEU A 213 2.03 10.64 -17.91
N LYS A 214 1.77 9.55 -18.65
CA LYS A 214 2.70 8.43 -18.86
C LYS A 214 3.19 7.83 -17.54
N GLN A 215 2.29 7.73 -16.56
CA GLN A 215 2.56 7.17 -15.24
C GLN A 215 1.79 5.87 -15.05
N THR A 216 2.36 4.98 -14.24
CA THR A 216 1.66 3.77 -13.79
C THR A 216 0.77 4.09 -12.60
N ILE A 217 -0.36 3.40 -12.51
CA ILE A 217 -1.23 3.46 -11.35
C ILE A 217 -0.74 2.43 -10.35
N GLN A 218 -0.58 2.86 -9.11
CA GLN A 218 -0.37 1.94 -7.99
C GLN A 218 -1.74 1.56 -7.42
N PRO A 219 -1.86 0.38 -6.77
CA PRO A 219 -3.04 0.07 -5.98
C PRO A 219 -3.38 1.20 -5.00
N TYR A 220 -4.64 1.60 -4.95
CA TYR A 220 -5.09 2.69 -4.09
C TYR A 220 -6.43 2.36 -3.43
N ILE A 221 -6.74 3.08 -2.36
CA ILE A 221 -7.99 2.93 -1.61
C ILE A 221 -9.02 3.89 -2.20
N LEU A 222 -10.21 3.38 -2.51
CA LEU A 222 -11.36 4.18 -2.92
C LEU A 222 -12.41 4.17 -1.80
N VAL A 223 -12.69 5.33 -1.23
CA VAL A 223 -13.70 5.53 -0.19
C VAL A 223 -14.98 6.07 -0.81
N VAL A 224 -16.12 5.51 -0.41
CA VAL A 224 -17.45 5.88 -0.92
C VAL A 224 -18.32 6.40 0.22
N GLY A 225 -18.90 7.58 0.01
CA GLY A 225 -19.89 8.15 0.92
C GLY A 225 -20.11 9.64 0.67
N PRO A 226 -21.23 10.23 1.10
CA PRO A 226 -21.58 11.62 0.77
C PRO A 226 -20.52 12.63 1.24
N SER A 227 -19.77 12.29 2.29
CA SER A 227 -18.57 13.00 2.72
C SER A 227 -17.64 12.04 3.47
N LEU A 228 -16.40 12.48 3.73
CA LEU A 228 -15.46 11.71 4.55
C LEU A 228 -15.90 11.51 6.01
N LYS A 229 -16.95 12.22 6.48
CA LYS A 229 -17.58 12.01 7.80
C LYS A 229 -18.53 10.80 7.82
N ASN A 230 -18.94 10.34 6.64
CA ASN A 230 -19.90 9.25 6.51
C ASN A 230 -19.43 8.32 5.40
N VAL A 231 -18.47 7.47 5.75
CA VAL A 231 -18.00 6.40 4.87
C VAL A 231 -18.99 5.23 4.92
N THR A 232 -19.43 4.82 3.74
CA THR A 232 -20.43 3.76 3.52
C THR A 232 -19.84 2.50 2.91
N ALA A 233 -18.75 2.63 2.15
CA ALA A 233 -17.99 1.52 1.62
C ALA A 233 -16.54 1.95 1.35
N THR A 234 -15.64 0.97 1.38
CA THR A 234 -14.24 1.14 1.01
C THR A 234 -13.88 0.04 0.03
N TYR A 235 -13.00 0.35 -0.92
CA TYR A 235 -12.49 -0.60 -1.88
C TYR A 235 -10.98 -0.44 -2.06
N VAL A 236 -10.30 -1.53 -2.40
CA VAL A 236 -8.95 -1.49 -2.96
C VAL A 236 -9.04 -1.67 -4.46
N ILE A 237 -8.47 -0.73 -5.21
CA ILE A 237 -8.49 -0.72 -6.66
C ILE A 237 -7.12 -1.15 -7.18
N VAL A 238 -7.09 -2.20 -7.99
CA VAL A 238 -5.89 -2.65 -8.71
C VAL A 238 -6.23 -2.68 -10.20
N ASP A 239 -5.72 -1.71 -10.95
CA ASP A 239 -6.13 -1.43 -12.33
C ASP A 239 -7.66 -1.28 -12.45
N LYS A 240 -8.34 -2.34 -12.92
CA LYS A 240 -9.80 -2.41 -13.10
C LYS A 240 -10.49 -3.32 -12.09
N ILE A 241 -9.72 -3.95 -11.20
CA ILE A 241 -10.22 -4.91 -10.23
C ILE A 241 -10.51 -4.18 -8.93
N ARG A 242 -11.67 -4.51 -8.35
CA ARG A 242 -12.18 -3.90 -7.12
C ARG A 242 -12.33 -4.96 -6.05
N TYR A 243 -11.56 -4.83 -4.98
CA TYR A 243 -11.73 -5.61 -3.75
C TYR A 243 -12.51 -4.79 -2.74
N LYS A 244 -13.43 -5.44 -2.03
CA LYS A 244 -14.18 -4.83 -0.94
C LYS A 244 -13.56 -5.25 0.39
#